data_AF-A0A0W8FY95-F1
#
_entry.id   AF-A0A0W8FY95-F1
#
_cell.length_a   1.000
_cell.length_b   1.000
_cell.length_c   1.000
_cell.angle_alpha   90.00
_cell.angle_beta   90.00
_cell.angle_gamma   90.00
#
_symmetry.space_group_name_H-M   'P 1'
#
loop_
_entity.id
_entity.type
_entity.pdbx_description
1 polymer ?
#
loop_
_entity_poly.entity_id
_entity_poly.type
_entity_poly.pdbx_seq_one_letter_code
_entity_poly.pdbx_strand_id
1 'polypeptide(L)' 'MSYRDQKKYFETLKRYERKFDSKEKQSYDMLLKRHKDDEDLDKASMEFLKELIEKYHTNRPKPNPDELFKKPDA' A
#
# COMPACT_ATOMS: atom_id res chain seq x y z
N MET A 1 -5.27 -12.75 10.49
CA MET A 1 -4.13 -11.89 10.14
C MET A 1 -3.51 -11.43 11.44
N SER A 2 -2.18 -11.40 11.54
CA SER A 2 -1.47 -11.01 12.77
C SER A 2 -1.17 -9.51 12.77
N TYR A 3 -0.94 -8.89 13.93
CA TYR A 3 -0.40 -7.52 14.06
C TYR A 3 0.83 -7.27 13.17
N ARG A 4 1.63 -8.31 12.91
CA ARG A 4 2.75 -8.27 11.95
C ARG A 4 2.30 -7.93 10.52
N ASP A 5 1.19 -8.50 10.07
CA ASP A 5 0.62 -8.25 8.75
C ASP A 5 0.08 -6.82 8.67
N GLN A 6 -0.59 -6.35 9.73
CA GLN A 6 -1.09 -4.98 9.84
C GLN A 6 0.05 -3.96 9.67
N LYS A 7 1.14 -4.13 10.43
CA LYS A 7 2.32 -3.28 10.32
C LYS A 7 2.90 -3.29 8.90
N LYS A 8 3.04 -4.47 8.29
CA LYS A 8 3.54 -4.61 6.92
C LYS A 8 2.66 -3.87 5.90
N TYR A 9 1.34 -3.91 6.08
CA TYR A 9 0.40 -3.21 5.22
C TYR A 9 0.58 -1.69 5.32
N PHE A 10 0.65 -1.14 6.53
CA PHE A 10 0.90 0.30 6.71
C PHE A 10 2.24 0.76 6.15
N GLU A 11 3.32 0.01 6.37
CA GLU A 11 4.64 0.32 5.82
C GLU A 11 4.65 0.33 4.29
N THR A 12 3.93 -0.59 3.67
CA THR A 12 3.78 -0.66 2.20
C THR A 12 2.98 0.52 1.70
N LEU A 13 1.80 0.76 2.29
CA LEU A 13 0.84 1.78 1.87
C LEU A 13 1.31 3.21 2.12
N LYS A 14 2.18 3.45 3.11
CA LYS A 14 2.79 4.76 3.38
C LYS A 14 3.49 5.36 2.14
N ARG A 15 4.02 4.51 1.25
CA ARG A 15 4.66 4.94 -0.01
C ARG A 15 3.65 5.40 -1.07
N TYR A 16 2.40 4.97 -0.94
CA TYR A 16 1.31 5.20 -1.89
C TYR A 16 0.27 6.18 -1.36
N GLU A 17 0.37 6.62 -0.10
CA GLU A 17 -0.56 7.54 0.57
C GLU A 17 -0.89 8.79 -0.27
N ARG A 18 0.11 9.32 -0.99
CA ARG A 18 -0.05 10.50 -1.87
C ARG A 18 -0.94 10.23 -3.10
N LYS A 19 -1.23 8.97 -3.42
CA LYS A 19 -2.04 8.55 -4.57
C LYS A 19 -3.46 8.16 -4.19
N PHE A 20 -3.79 8.13 -2.89
CA PHE A 20 -5.11 7.75 -2.42
C PHE A 20 -6.15 8.79 -2.79
N ASP A 21 -7.33 8.31 -3.13
CA ASP A 21 -8.50 9.17 -3.27
C ASP A 21 -8.87 9.76 -1.91
N SER A 22 -9.57 10.90 -1.89
CA SER A 22 -9.92 11.61 -0.64
C SER A 22 -10.61 10.73 0.40
N LYS A 23 -11.52 9.85 -0.04
CA LYS A 23 -12.20 8.88 0.83
C LYS A 23 -11.26 7.82 1.37
N GLU A 24 -10.39 7.28 0.51
CA GLU A 24 -9.43 6.24 0.88
C GLU A 24 -8.41 6.77 1.88
N LYS A 25 -7.92 8.00 1.65
CA LYS A 25 -7.00 8.68 2.55
C LYS A 25 -7.63 8.89 3.92
N GLN A 26 -8.88 9.36 3.97
CA GLN A 26 -9.58 9.57 5.23
C GLN A 26 -9.71 8.26 6.03
N SER A 27 -10.12 7.17 5.37
CA SER A 27 -10.20 5.85 6.01
C SER A 27 -8.83 5.35 6.46
N TYR A 28 -7.83 5.45 5.60
CA TYR A 28 -6.44 5.07 5.91
C TYR A 28 -5.89 5.82 7.13
N ASP A 29 -6.10 7.14 7.22
CA ASP A 29 -5.65 7.96 8.34
C ASP A 29 -6.32 7.55 9.66
N MET A 30 -7.60 7.16 9.63
CA MET A 30 -8.27 6.63 10.83
C MET A 30 -7.67 5.30 11.27
N LEU A 31 -7.45 4.37 10.35
CA LEU A 31 -6.86 3.07 10.66
C LEU A 31 -5.40 3.20 11.11
N LEU A 32 -4.66 4.16 10.55
CA LEU A 32 -3.27 4.44 10.94
C LEU A 32 -3.18 4.97 12.37
N LYS A 33 -4.16 5.77 12.82
CA LYS A 33 -4.22 6.22 14.22
C LYS A 33 -4.41 5.03 15.16
N ARG A 34 -5.41 4.18 14.91
CA ARG A 34 -5.64 2.94 15.68
C ARG A 34 -4.40 2.07 15.76
N HIS A 35 -3.69 1.89 14.63
CA HIS A 35 -2.44 1.14 14.63
C HIS A 35 -1.34 1.77 15.49
N LYS A 36 -1.24 3.10 15.54
CA LYS A 36 -0.27 3.81 16.39
C LYS A 36 -0.63 3.73 17.88
N ASP A 37 -1.91 3.60 18.19
CA ASP A 37 -2.42 3.39 19.54
C ASP A 37 -2.31 1.90 19.96
N ASP A 38 -1.61 1.08 19.18
CA ASP A 38 -1.42 -0.37 19.35
C ASP A 38 -2.74 -1.17 19.40
N GLU A 39 -3.81 -0.62 18.80
CA GLU A 39 -5.07 -1.33 18.63
C GLU A 39 -5.01 -2.32 17.45
N ASP A 40 -5.59 -3.49 17.67
CA ASP A 40 -5.83 -4.48 16.61
C ASP A 40 -6.96 -4.03 15.69
N LEU A 41 -6.70 -4.06 14.38
CA LEU A 41 -7.73 -3.78 13.40
C LEU A 41 -8.67 -4.98 13.20
N ASP A 42 -9.95 -4.66 13.02
CA ASP A 42 -10.95 -5.65 12.64
C ASP A 42 -10.73 -6.17 11.22
N LYS A 43 -11.43 -7.26 10.88
CA LYS A 43 -11.28 -7.92 9.58
C LYS A 43 -11.60 -6.99 8.41
N ALA A 44 -12.62 -6.13 8.51
CA ALA A 44 -13.00 -5.24 7.41
C ALA A 44 -11.93 -4.16 7.18
N SER A 45 -11.37 -3.63 8.27
CA SER A 45 -10.23 -2.71 8.21
C SER A 45 -9.01 -3.35 7.54
N MET A 46 -8.71 -4.61 7.84
CA MET A 46 -7.61 -5.34 7.20
C MET A 46 -7.87 -5.65 5.72
N GLU A 47 -9.10 -5.97 5.34
CA GLU A 47 -9.51 -6.15 3.95
C GLU A 47 -9.34 -4.86 3.15
N PHE A 48 -9.75 -3.72 3.71
CA PHE A 48 -9.55 -2.41 3.09
C PHE A 48 -8.06 -2.09 2.83
N LEU A 49 -7.17 -2.36 3.79
CA LEU A 49 -5.73 -2.18 3.57
C LEU A 49 -5.21 -3.08 2.45
N LYS A 50 -5.72 -4.32 2.35
CA LYS A 50 -5.35 -5.24 1.28
C LYS A 50 -5.81 -4.74 -0.08
N GLU A 51 -7.02 -4.20 -0.20
CA GLU A 51 -7.54 -3.61 -1.44
C GLU A 51 -6.68 -2.42 -1.89
N LEU A 52 -6.26 -1.55 -0.96
CA LEU A 52 -5.34 -0.45 -1.29
C LEU A 52 -3.99 -0.97 -1.81
N ILE A 53 -3.48 -2.07 -1.24
CA ILE A 53 -2.22 -2.68 -1.72
C ILE A 53 -2.42 -3.21 -3.13
N GLU A 54 -3.49 -3.94 -3.39
CA GLU A 54 -3.78 -4.46 -4.72
C GLU A 54 -3.94 -3.32 -5.74
N LYS A 55 -4.63 -2.24 -5.36
CA LYS A 55 -4.86 -1.06 -6.21
C LYS A 55 -3.57 -0.31 -6.54
N TYR A 56 -2.68 -0.08 -5.56
CA TYR A 56 -1.54 0.83 -5.73
C TYR A 56 -0.17 0.17 -5.83
N HIS A 57 0.02 -0.96 -5.14
CA HIS A 57 1.29 -1.69 -5.15
C HIS A 57 1.39 -2.65 -6.34
N THR A 58 0.32 -3.39 -6.64
CA THR A 58 0.32 -4.43 -7.69
C THR A 58 0.15 -3.85 -9.10
N ASN A 59 -0.54 -2.71 -9.25
CA ASN A 59 -0.66 -1.99 -10.53
C ASN A 59 0.60 -1.22 -10.94
N ARG A 60 1.77 -1.55 -10.37
CA ARG A 60 3.04 -0.99 -10.85
C ARG A 60 3.37 -1.67 -12.19
N PRO A 61 3.45 -0.95 -13.32
CA PRO A 61 3.99 -1.54 -14.54
C PRO A 61 5.40 -2.03 -14.20
N LYS A 62 5.62 -3.34 -14.30
CA LYS A 62 6.98 -3.88 -14.17
C LYS A 62 7.75 -3.35 -15.38
N PRO A 63 8.85 -2.60 -15.21
CA PRO A 63 9.66 -2.21 -16.35
C PRO A 63 10.14 -3.49 -17.04
N ASN A 64 9.99 -3.57 -18.37
CA ASN A 64 10.53 -4.68 -19.11
C ASN A 64 12.05 -4.65 -18.96
N PRO A 65 12.70 -5.74 -18.51
CA PRO A 65 14.14 -5.78 -18.35
C PRO A 65 14.88 -5.50 -19.66
N ASP A 66 14.30 -5.85 -20.81
CA ASP A 66 14.84 -5.52 -22.14
C ASP A 66 14.99 -4.01 -22.41
N GLU A 67 14.12 -3.16 -21.85
CA GLU A 67 14.20 -1.71 -22.04
C GLU A 67 15.30 -1.06 -21.19
N LEU A 68 15.78 -1.74 -20.15
CA LEU A 68 16.86 -1.27 -19.28
C LEU A 68 18.25 -1.49 -19.87
N PHE A 69 18.40 -2.41 -20.84
CA PHE A 69 19.68 -2.78 -21.43
C PHE A 69 19.83 -2.40 -22.91
N LYS A 70 18.86 -1.70 -23.51
CA LYS A 70 19.05 -1.11 -24.84
C LYS A 70 20.16 -0.07 -24.75
N LYS A 71 21.35 -0.47 -25.20
CA LYS A 71 22.46 0.45 -25.47
C LYS A 71 21.95 1.46 -26.50
N PRO A 72 22.27 2.76 -26.36
CA PRO A 72 22.05 3.68 -27.46
C PRO A 72 22.87 3.17 -28.65
N ASP A 73 22.18 2.77 -29.72
CA ASP A 73 22.83 2.48 -31.00
C ASP A 73 23.63 3.73 -31.39
N ALA A 74 24.94 3.55 -31.50
CA ALA A 74 25.92 4.55 -31.91
C ALA A 74 26.28 4.35 -33.38
#